data_AF-A0A2G5DH09-F1
#
_entry.id   AF-A0A2G5DH09-F1
#
_cell.length_a   1.000
_cell.length_b   1.000
_cell.length_c   1.000
_cell.angle_alpha   90.00
_cell.angle_beta   90.00
_cell.angle_gamma   90.00
#
_symmetry.space_group_name_H-M   'P 1'
#
loop_
_entity.id
_entity.type
_entity.pdbx_description
1 polymer ?
#
loop_
_entity_poly.entity_id
_entity_poly.type
_entity_poly.pdbx_seq_one_letter_code
_entity_poly.pdbx_strand_id
1 'polypeptide(L)'
;MTTVHSKLVDLQKELVNLQAIEDDPKYWEGLSSALAVGWLDIVVKLLRLHGSYQLDQLGNRETENGLVEAVAVLVSKMPRMRSEWNESILGECFKSKPDFMKSWEKWRGQIAKLECSAFWVQCDHRQTREGLKNLLQIMLGNSSILNTVTCHWMELYISNFLYVRPFTMGLDGMYSLAQKCMQVKPLSNTHCLMGLILGILGDNIEVVLAECSRSFGPWMVAHAIELLTAGNTQAEVLLHEERYNLGGISIEELHRLVYAQVLSSHPLTWQIAPVYLTSCTKQGMGLLEILLYKQPVLHNQLLLKVLEICRLYDLYSISSTIMKIAGVYHWKHGRKGSGVFWLQQAQDEVRLNKIAQQLFDFVGKPISDTSFKQWEGLIELLGSEARTAGGLEFLHKYRDFKKSLQQVQDGKAREAAQQAIESLILLMKNPSTPQRFWLPLLHDSLMLLNWQERPLLNVSQTNLLLNKLQDLSIARLLPDYVEADLPTQALGSVRLALATNLGRVILEE
;
A
#
# COMPACT_ATOMS: atom_id res chain seq x y z
N MET A 1 -11.83 36.36 -10.39
CA MET A 1 -13.25 36.14 -10.73
C MET A 1 -14.08 36.55 -9.54
N THR A 2 -15.10 37.37 -9.75
CA THR A 2 -16.01 37.80 -8.68
C THR A 2 -16.92 36.63 -8.31
N THR A 3 -16.99 36.31 -7.02
CA THR A 3 -17.86 35.27 -6.44
C THR A 3 -18.67 35.88 -5.29
N VAL A 4 -19.74 35.21 -4.86
CA VAL A 4 -20.47 35.62 -3.64
C VAL A 4 -19.51 35.68 -2.44
N HIS A 5 -18.58 34.72 -2.34
CA HIS A 5 -17.56 34.71 -1.29
C HIS A 5 -16.66 35.95 -1.34
N SER A 6 -16.08 36.27 -2.50
CA SER A 6 -15.18 37.42 -2.62
C SER A 6 -15.90 38.74 -2.31
N LYS A 7 -17.17 38.88 -2.74
CA LYS A 7 -18.01 40.04 -2.41
C LYS A 7 -18.19 40.21 -0.89
N LEU A 8 -18.43 39.11 -0.17
CA LEU A 8 -18.60 39.17 1.29
C LEU A 8 -17.29 39.44 2.03
N VAL A 9 -16.17 38.90 1.55
CA VAL A 9 -14.84 39.19 2.11
C VAL A 9 -14.48 40.67 1.91
N ASP A 10 -14.78 41.23 0.75
CA ASP A 10 -14.54 42.65 0.47
C ASP A 10 -15.46 43.53 1.31
N LEU A 11 -16.75 43.18 1.43
CA LEU A 11 -17.68 43.84 2.35
C LEU A 11 -17.17 43.79 3.80
N GLN A 12 -16.68 42.64 4.27
CA GLN A 12 -16.16 42.50 5.63
C GLN A 12 -15.03 43.48 5.94
N LYS A 13 -14.13 43.73 4.99
CA LYS A 13 -13.04 44.71 5.15
C LYS A 13 -13.56 46.14 5.25
N GLU A 14 -14.62 46.46 4.51
CA GLU A 14 -15.20 47.80 4.47
C GLU A 14 -16.12 48.07 5.67
N LEU A 15 -16.80 47.05 6.21
CA LEU A 15 -17.74 47.16 7.34
C LEU A 15 -17.14 47.83 8.59
N VAL A 16 -15.85 47.67 8.85
CA VAL A 16 -15.17 48.26 10.04
C VAL A 16 -15.17 49.79 10.00
N ASN A 17 -15.26 50.38 8.81
CA ASN A 17 -15.14 51.83 8.63
C ASN A 17 -16.49 52.54 8.43
N LEU A 18 -17.60 51.80 8.40
CA LEU A 18 -18.94 52.34 8.14
C LEU A 18 -19.65 52.70 9.45
N GLN A 19 -20.16 53.93 9.54
CA GLN A 19 -20.97 54.38 10.69
C GLN A 19 -22.44 53.95 10.58
N ALA A 20 -23.01 54.00 9.39
CA ALA A 20 -24.35 53.51 9.07
C ALA A 20 -24.23 52.49 7.93
N ILE A 21 -24.23 51.20 8.28
CA ILE A 21 -23.98 50.13 7.31
C ILE A 21 -25.12 50.00 6.29
N GLU A 22 -26.35 50.36 6.68
CA GLU A 22 -27.54 50.27 5.82
C GLU A 22 -27.57 51.31 4.70
N ASP A 23 -26.74 52.34 4.77
CA ASP A 23 -26.61 53.38 3.73
C ASP A 23 -25.70 52.94 2.58
N ASP A 24 -24.81 51.98 2.82
CA ASP A 24 -23.90 51.47 1.80
C ASP A 24 -24.62 50.45 0.88
N PRO A 25 -24.69 50.69 -0.45
CA PRO A 25 -25.24 49.71 -1.38
C PRO A 25 -24.57 48.34 -1.31
N LYS A 26 -23.26 48.27 -1.03
CA LYS A 26 -22.50 47.01 -0.95
C LYS A 26 -22.97 46.12 0.20
N TYR A 27 -23.48 46.70 1.28
CA TYR A 27 -24.08 45.94 2.38
C TYR A 27 -25.31 45.15 1.90
N TRP A 28 -26.22 45.80 1.17
CA TRP A 28 -27.41 45.14 0.61
C TRP A 28 -27.08 44.18 -0.53
N GLU A 29 -26.08 44.49 -1.36
CA GLU A 29 -25.58 43.56 -2.37
C GLU A 29 -24.99 42.30 -1.73
N GLY A 30 -24.17 42.43 -0.69
CA GLY A 30 -23.61 41.31 0.05
C GLY A 30 -24.68 40.44 0.70
N LEU A 31 -25.65 41.07 1.38
CA LEU A 31 -26.83 40.40 1.94
C LEU A 31 -27.59 39.60 0.87
N SER A 32 -27.88 40.24 -0.27
CA SER A 32 -28.64 39.64 -1.38
C SER A 32 -27.88 38.47 -2.00
N SER A 33 -26.58 38.62 -2.24
CA SER A 33 -25.71 37.57 -2.75
C SER A 33 -25.59 36.39 -1.78
N ALA A 34 -25.43 36.64 -0.48
CA ALA A 34 -25.38 35.59 0.55
C ALA A 34 -26.72 34.85 0.68
N LEU A 35 -27.84 35.59 0.63
CA LEU A 35 -29.17 35.01 0.67
C LEU A 35 -29.42 34.12 -0.56
N ALA A 36 -29.06 34.55 -1.76
CA ALA A 36 -29.27 33.78 -2.99
C ALA A 36 -28.64 32.36 -2.92
N VAL A 37 -27.47 32.22 -2.30
CA VAL A 37 -26.81 30.90 -2.11
C VAL A 37 -27.20 30.19 -0.81
N GLY A 38 -28.10 30.78 -0.02
CA GLY A 38 -28.66 30.19 1.19
C GLY A 38 -27.76 30.26 2.43
N TRP A 39 -26.86 31.23 2.53
CA TRP A 39 -26.02 31.47 3.72
C TRP A 39 -26.77 32.25 4.81
N LEU A 40 -27.80 31.61 5.37
CA LEU A 40 -28.77 32.23 6.28
C LEU A 40 -28.13 32.86 7.52
N ASP A 41 -27.14 32.21 8.12
CA ASP A 41 -26.48 32.70 9.33
C ASP A 41 -25.78 34.04 9.10
N ILE A 42 -25.13 34.19 7.93
CA ILE A 42 -24.46 35.44 7.55
C ILE A 42 -25.51 36.52 7.32
N VAL A 43 -26.59 36.20 6.60
CA VAL A 43 -27.68 37.14 6.31
C VAL A 43 -28.33 37.65 7.59
N VAL A 44 -28.66 36.76 8.53
CA VAL A 44 -29.31 37.14 9.79
C VAL A 44 -28.36 37.93 10.68
N LYS A 45 -27.07 37.57 10.74
CA LYS A 45 -26.06 38.36 11.47
C LYS A 45 -25.95 39.77 10.89
N LEU A 46 -25.84 39.90 9.57
CA LEU A 46 -25.77 41.20 8.91
C LEU A 46 -27.06 42.01 9.14
N LEU A 47 -28.25 41.43 9.00
CA LEU A 47 -29.52 42.10 9.30
C LEU A 47 -29.59 42.58 10.75
N ARG A 48 -29.06 41.83 11.71
CA ARG A 48 -29.00 42.22 13.13
C ARG A 48 -27.94 43.27 13.46
N LEU A 49 -27.03 43.57 12.54
CA LEU A 49 -26.10 44.70 12.65
C LEU A 49 -26.71 46.02 12.14
N HIS A 50 -27.90 45.98 11.53
CA HIS A 50 -28.58 47.16 11.01
C HIS A 50 -28.78 48.24 12.09
N GLY A 51 -28.60 49.52 11.75
CA GLY A 51 -28.64 50.63 12.72
C GLY A 51 -29.94 50.73 13.54
N SER A 52 -31.06 50.20 13.04
CA SER A 52 -32.34 50.16 13.76
C SER A 52 -32.34 49.29 15.03
N TYR A 53 -31.30 48.49 15.30
CA TYR A 53 -31.15 47.76 16.58
C TYR A 53 -30.44 48.58 17.66
N GLN A 54 -29.91 49.75 17.34
CA GLN A 54 -29.24 50.60 18.32
C GLN A 54 -30.27 51.18 19.30
N LEU A 55 -30.00 51.00 20.60
CA LEU A 55 -30.94 51.32 21.69
C LEU A 55 -31.37 52.80 21.72
N ASP A 56 -30.50 53.70 21.27
CA ASP A 56 -30.71 55.14 21.18
C ASP A 56 -31.62 55.55 20.00
N GLN A 57 -31.84 54.67 19.02
CA GLN A 57 -32.65 54.96 17.82
C GLN A 57 -34.02 54.26 17.79
N LEU A 58 -34.28 53.31 18.71
CA LEU A 58 -35.49 52.46 18.68
C LEU A 58 -36.81 53.23 18.64
N GLY A 59 -36.91 54.38 19.33
CA GLY A 59 -38.13 55.18 19.34
C GLY A 59 -38.48 55.86 18.01
N ASN A 60 -37.48 56.17 17.17
CA ASN A 60 -37.67 56.86 15.89
C ASN A 60 -37.68 55.90 14.69
N ARG A 61 -37.20 54.66 14.88
CA ARG A 61 -37.03 53.65 13.82
C ARG A 61 -37.74 52.33 14.13
N GLU A 62 -38.82 52.37 14.91
CA GLU A 62 -39.55 51.18 15.36
C GLU A 62 -40.12 50.37 14.17
N THR A 63 -40.67 51.06 13.16
CA THR A 63 -41.19 50.42 11.95
C THR A 63 -40.06 49.75 11.14
N GLU A 64 -38.93 50.43 10.96
CA GLU A 64 -37.75 49.86 10.32
C GLU A 64 -37.24 48.64 11.08
N ASN A 65 -37.12 48.73 12.41
CA ASN A 65 -36.71 47.61 13.25
C ASN A 65 -37.65 46.41 13.09
N GLY A 66 -38.96 46.65 13.17
CA GLY A 66 -39.98 45.61 13.00
C GLY A 66 -39.91 44.93 11.63
N LEU A 67 -39.67 45.69 10.56
CA LEU A 67 -39.49 45.13 9.21
C LEU A 67 -38.20 44.32 9.08
N VAL A 68 -37.08 44.83 9.61
CA VAL A 68 -35.79 44.11 9.59
C VAL A 68 -35.89 42.81 10.39
N GLU A 69 -36.48 42.83 11.58
CA GLU A 69 -36.66 41.63 12.41
C GLU A 69 -37.64 40.65 11.74
N ALA A 70 -38.74 41.12 11.14
CA ALA A 70 -39.66 40.26 10.41
C ALA A 70 -38.95 39.52 9.25
N VAL A 71 -38.11 40.21 8.48
CA VAL A 71 -37.30 39.58 7.43
C VAL A 71 -36.27 38.63 8.03
N ALA A 72 -35.57 39.01 9.10
CA ALA A 72 -34.60 38.16 9.77
C ALA A 72 -35.23 36.86 10.30
N VAL A 73 -36.45 36.92 10.86
CA VAL A 73 -37.21 35.75 11.30
C VAL A 73 -37.61 34.87 10.10
N LEU A 74 -38.07 35.45 8.99
CA LEU A 74 -38.39 34.70 7.78
C LEU A 74 -37.17 33.96 7.22
N VAL A 75 -36.01 34.64 7.16
CA VAL A 75 -34.74 34.02 6.74
C VAL A 75 -34.34 32.91 7.71
N SER A 76 -34.45 33.15 9.03
CA SER A 76 -34.11 32.19 10.08
C SER A 76 -34.98 30.94 10.07
N LYS A 77 -36.24 31.06 9.62
CA LYS A 77 -37.23 29.98 9.56
C LYS A 77 -37.34 29.33 8.18
N MET A 78 -36.43 29.62 7.25
CA MET A 78 -36.45 29.03 5.91
C MET A 78 -36.48 27.49 6.00
N PRO A 79 -37.49 26.81 5.41
CA PRO A 79 -37.56 25.35 5.44
C PRO A 79 -36.39 24.68 4.75
N ARG A 80 -35.85 23.60 5.34
CA ARG A 80 -34.73 22.79 4.83
C ARG A 80 -35.01 21.30 4.95
N MET A 81 -34.58 20.51 3.99
CA MET A 81 -34.57 19.05 4.14
C MET A 81 -33.24 18.57 4.73
N ARG A 82 -33.27 17.99 5.93
CA ARG A 82 -32.09 17.46 6.64
C ARG A 82 -32.46 16.30 7.57
N SER A 83 -31.52 15.38 7.80
CA SER A 83 -31.71 14.20 8.67
C SER A 83 -31.56 14.51 10.17
N GLU A 84 -30.64 15.42 10.52
CA GLU A 84 -30.27 15.74 11.90
C GLU A 84 -30.38 17.24 12.19
N TRP A 85 -30.85 17.57 13.39
CA TRP A 85 -30.97 18.92 13.90
C TRP A 85 -29.73 19.23 14.75
N ASN A 86 -28.90 20.18 14.29
CA ASN A 86 -27.93 20.85 15.15
C ASN A 86 -28.54 22.20 15.53
N GLU A 87 -28.66 22.49 16.83
CA GLU A 87 -29.24 23.73 17.36
C GLU A 87 -28.56 25.01 16.85
N SER A 88 -27.34 24.90 16.33
CA SER A 88 -26.53 26.01 15.84
C SER A 88 -26.81 26.45 14.40
N ILE A 89 -27.69 25.76 13.65
CA ILE A 89 -27.89 26.05 12.22
C ILE A 89 -29.32 26.56 11.97
N LEU A 90 -29.44 27.74 11.35
CA LEU A 90 -30.74 28.32 11.01
C LEU A 90 -31.51 27.49 9.96
N GLY A 91 -32.84 27.61 10.00
CA GLY A 91 -33.80 26.94 9.11
C GLY A 91 -34.61 25.84 9.81
N GLU A 92 -35.89 25.74 9.48
CA GLU A 92 -36.77 24.69 9.99
C GLU A 92 -36.50 23.38 9.23
N CYS A 93 -36.06 22.33 9.93
CA CYS A 93 -35.63 21.07 9.31
C CYS A 93 -36.78 20.06 9.19
N PHE A 94 -36.92 19.46 8.01
CA PHE A 94 -37.93 18.47 7.69
C PHE A 94 -37.29 17.20 7.12
N LYS A 95 -37.77 16.03 7.54
CA LYS A 95 -37.27 14.73 7.07
C LYS A 95 -38.05 14.20 5.87
N SER A 96 -39.36 14.49 5.81
CA SER A 96 -40.24 14.02 4.76
C SER A 96 -40.44 15.09 3.68
N LYS A 97 -40.52 14.65 2.42
CA LYS A 97 -40.83 15.53 1.28
C LYS A 97 -42.20 16.23 1.42
N PRO A 98 -43.29 15.55 1.84
CA PRO A 98 -44.58 16.20 2.02
C PRO A 98 -44.58 17.31 3.08
N ASP A 99 -43.99 17.06 4.25
CA ASP A 99 -43.97 18.05 5.35
C ASP A 99 -43.12 19.27 4.99
N PHE A 100 -41.99 19.01 4.32
CA PHE A 100 -41.15 20.08 3.77
C PHE A 100 -41.95 20.95 2.79
N MET A 101 -42.63 20.35 1.81
CA MET A 101 -43.37 21.11 0.79
C MET A 101 -44.48 21.96 1.40
N LYS A 102 -45.26 21.39 2.32
CA LYS A 102 -46.31 22.11 3.04
C LYS A 102 -45.75 23.32 3.80
N SER A 103 -44.61 23.14 4.45
CA SER A 103 -43.97 24.21 5.24
C SER A 103 -43.31 25.26 4.33
N TRP A 104 -42.70 24.85 3.22
CA TRP A 104 -42.13 25.74 2.21
C TRP A 104 -43.19 26.61 1.54
N GLU A 105 -44.35 26.06 1.17
CA GLU A 105 -45.48 26.82 0.63
C GLU A 105 -46.04 27.81 1.66
N LYS A 106 -46.22 27.37 2.92
CA LYS A 106 -46.65 28.24 4.02
C LYS A 106 -45.67 29.39 4.25
N TRP A 107 -44.38 29.10 4.29
CA TRP A 107 -43.31 30.10 4.44
C TRP A 107 -43.33 31.12 3.30
N ARG A 108 -43.46 30.68 2.05
CA ARG A 108 -43.65 31.59 0.90
C ARG A 108 -44.90 32.44 1.01
N GLY A 109 -46.01 31.87 1.51
CA GLY A 109 -47.23 32.62 1.77
C GLY A 109 -47.03 33.73 2.81
N GLN A 110 -46.22 33.49 3.85
CA GLN A 110 -45.87 34.52 4.84
C GLN A 110 -45.03 35.65 4.23
N ILE A 111 -44.09 35.31 3.34
CA ILE A 111 -43.27 36.28 2.61
C ILE A 111 -44.15 37.16 1.71
N ALA A 112 -45.04 36.56 0.92
CA ALA A 112 -45.97 37.29 0.06
C ALA A 112 -46.93 38.18 0.87
N LYS A 113 -47.39 37.72 2.04
CA LYS A 113 -48.19 38.54 2.95
C LYS A 113 -47.41 39.75 3.47
N LEU A 114 -46.14 39.57 3.83
CA LEU A 114 -45.28 40.66 4.28
C LEU A 114 -45.01 41.65 3.13
N GLU A 115 -44.75 41.17 1.92
CA GLU A 115 -44.52 42.00 0.73
C GLU A 115 -45.68 42.98 0.45
N CYS A 116 -46.92 42.52 0.63
CA CYS A 116 -48.13 43.33 0.45
C CYS A 116 -48.52 44.19 1.67
N SER A 117 -47.69 44.25 2.70
CA SER A 117 -48.02 44.95 3.94
C SER A 117 -48.04 46.48 3.80
N ALA A 118 -48.93 47.15 4.53
CA ALA A 118 -48.96 48.62 4.63
C ALA A 118 -47.72 49.19 5.36
N PHE A 119 -47.02 48.39 6.16
CA PHE A 119 -45.81 48.80 6.90
C PHE A 119 -44.69 49.32 5.97
N TRP A 120 -44.67 48.95 4.69
CA TRP A 120 -43.68 49.47 3.74
C TRP A 120 -43.83 50.96 3.44
N VAL A 121 -45.04 51.50 3.55
CA VAL A 121 -45.31 52.93 3.32
C VAL A 121 -44.82 53.76 4.51
N GLN A 122 -44.84 53.16 5.70
CA GLN A 122 -44.43 53.76 6.98
C GLN A 122 -42.91 53.63 7.25
N CYS A 123 -42.16 53.00 6.34
CA CYS A 123 -40.72 52.89 6.40
C CYS A 123 -40.10 54.10 5.67
N ASP A 124 -39.52 55.01 6.45
CA ASP A 124 -38.99 56.28 5.95
C ASP A 124 -37.60 56.08 5.34
N HIS A 125 -36.82 55.13 5.86
CA HIS A 125 -35.49 54.85 5.33
C HIS A 125 -35.54 54.12 3.98
N ARG A 126 -35.25 54.87 2.90
CA ARG A 126 -35.39 54.38 1.52
C ARG A 126 -34.51 53.16 1.23
N GLN A 127 -33.22 53.20 1.59
CA GLN A 127 -32.28 52.11 1.31
C GLN A 127 -32.68 50.83 2.04
N THR A 128 -33.15 50.94 3.30
CA THR A 128 -33.66 49.79 4.06
C THR A 128 -34.90 49.20 3.43
N ARG A 129 -35.85 50.05 3.01
CA ARG A 129 -37.06 49.62 2.33
C ARG A 129 -36.75 48.88 1.02
N GLU A 130 -35.90 49.44 0.18
CA GLU A 130 -35.52 48.84 -1.11
C GLU A 130 -34.71 47.55 -0.89
N GLY A 131 -33.74 47.57 0.02
CA GLY A 131 -32.92 46.43 0.39
C GLY A 131 -33.73 45.24 0.90
N LEU A 132 -34.62 45.46 1.88
CA LEU A 132 -35.49 44.40 2.41
C LEU A 132 -36.46 43.87 1.35
N LYS A 133 -37.03 44.73 0.50
CA LYS A 133 -37.88 44.28 -0.62
C LYS A 133 -37.11 43.39 -1.59
N ASN A 134 -35.85 43.73 -1.89
CA ASN A 134 -34.99 42.86 -2.71
C ASN A 134 -34.78 41.49 -2.06
N LEU A 135 -34.57 41.42 -0.73
CA LEU A 135 -34.47 40.15 -0.02
C LEU A 135 -35.77 39.33 -0.10
N LEU A 136 -36.95 39.97 0.03
CA LEU A 136 -38.23 39.28 -0.16
C LEU A 136 -38.36 38.72 -1.58
N GLN A 137 -38.01 39.50 -2.60
CA GLN A 137 -38.05 39.04 -4.00
C GLN A 137 -37.14 37.84 -4.26
N ILE A 138 -35.97 37.79 -3.63
CA ILE A 138 -35.06 36.64 -3.68
C ILE A 138 -35.75 35.43 -3.07
N MET A 139 -36.35 35.56 -1.88
CA MET A 139 -37.04 34.46 -1.21
C MET A 139 -38.29 33.97 -1.98
N LEU A 140 -38.94 34.86 -2.72
CA LEU A 140 -40.04 34.54 -3.64
C LEU A 140 -39.56 33.96 -4.97
N GLY A 141 -38.25 33.88 -5.22
CA GLY A 141 -37.69 33.25 -6.40
C GLY A 141 -37.82 34.09 -7.67
N ASN A 142 -37.74 35.42 -7.57
CA ASN A 142 -37.76 36.29 -8.74
C ASN A 142 -36.51 36.08 -9.61
N SER A 143 -36.69 35.48 -10.79
CA SER A 143 -35.59 35.05 -11.67
C SER A 143 -34.68 36.19 -12.13
N SER A 144 -35.21 37.40 -12.35
CA SER A 144 -34.38 38.52 -12.80
C SER A 144 -33.43 38.99 -11.70
N ILE A 145 -33.93 39.06 -10.47
CA ILE A 145 -33.15 39.45 -9.30
C ILE A 145 -32.13 38.36 -8.97
N LEU A 146 -32.53 37.09 -8.96
CA LEU A 146 -31.61 35.96 -8.74
C LEU A 146 -30.45 35.96 -9.73
N ASN A 147 -30.70 36.30 -11.00
CA ASN A 147 -29.64 36.43 -11.99
C ASN A 147 -28.70 37.61 -11.69
N THR A 148 -29.22 38.76 -11.26
CA THR A 148 -28.39 39.92 -10.94
C THR A 148 -27.51 39.70 -9.71
N VAL A 149 -28.05 39.06 -8.66
CA VAL A 149 -27.35 38.94 -7.36
C VAL A 149 -26.36 37.78 -7.30
N THR A 150 -26.41 36.86 -8.26
CA THR A 150 -25.45 35.75 -8.40
C THR A 150 -24.36 36.09 -9.41
N CYS A 151 -23.16 35.58 -9.22
CA CYS A 151 -21.98 35.83 -10.06
C CYS A 151 -21.63 34.63 -10.94
N HIS A 152 -21.88 33.41 -10.46
CA HIS A 152 -21.54 32.17 -11.16
C HIS A 152 -22.78 31.31 -11.45
N TRP A 153 -22.75 30.49 -12.51
CA TRP A 153 -23.89 29.63 -12.87
C TRP A 153 -24.27 28.65 -11.74
N MET A 154 -23.30 28.16 -10.96
CA MET A 154 -23.57 27.30 -9.79
C MET A 154 -24.33 28.03 -8.68
N GLU A 155 -24.03 29.32 -8.47
CA GLU A 155 -24.74 30.12 -7.47
C GLU A 155 -26.20 30.33 -7.90
N LEU A 156 -26.42 30.62 -9.19
CA LEU A 156 -27.77 30.69 -9.79
C LEU A 156 -28.49 29.33 -9.76
N TYR A 157 -27.76 28.26 -10.01
CA TYR A 157 -28.26 26.89 -9.98
C TYR A 157 -28.78 26.52 -8.59
N ILE A 158 -27.97 26.76 -7.54
CA ILE A 158 -28.38 26.56 -6.14
C ILE A 158 -29.57 27.46 -5.80
N SER A 159 -29.55 28.73 -6.20
CA SER A 159 -30.65 29.67 -5.96
C SER A 159 -32.00 29.15 -6.48
N ASN A 160 -32.00 28.48 -7.64
CA ASN A 160 -33.21 27.89 -8.21
C ASN A 160 -33.78 26.79 -7.31
N PHE A 161 -32.95 25.91 -6.74
CA PHE A 161 -33.43 24.89 -5.80
C PHE A 161 -33.92 25.49 -4.48
N LEU A 162 -33.29 26.57 -4.01
CA LEU A 162 -33.68 27.21 -2.77
C LEU A 162 -35.03 27.94 -2.87
N TYR A 163 -35.23 28.68 -3.96
CA TYR A 163 -36.29 29.69 -4.02
C TYR A 163 -37.30 29.52 -5.16
N VAL A 164 -37.04 28.69 -6.16
CA VAL A 164 -37.93 28.52 -7.32
C VAL A 164 -38.59 27.16 -7.32
N ARG A 165 -37.76 26.09 -7.29
CA ARG A 165 -38.24 24.72 -7.39
C ARG A 165 -37.32 23.78 -6.59
N PRO A 166 -37.68 23.44 -5.34
CA PRO A 166 -36.87 22.59 -4.47
C PRO A 166 -36.65 21.16 -4.97
N PHE A 167 -37.54 20.64 -5.83
CA PHE A 167 -37.45 19.29 -6.38
C PHE A 167 -37.51 19.27 -7.90
N THR A 168 -36.60 18.55 -8.53
CA THR A 168 -36.58 18.27 -9.97
C THR A 168 -37.02 16.83 -10.26
N MET A 169 -37.36 16.56 -11.52
CA MET A 169 -37.73 15.23 -12.02
C MET A 169 -36.48 14.37 -12.33
N GLY A 170 -35.58 14.19 -11.36
CA GLY A 170 -34.34 13.43 -11.55
C GLY A 170 -33.19 14.21 -12.19
N LEU A 171 -32.14 13.50 -12.62
CA LEU A 171 -30.88 14.04 -13.12
C LEU A 171 -31.03 14.84 -14.42
N ASP A 172 -31.87 14.41 -15.36
CA ASP A 172 -32.13 15.17 -16.60
C ASP A 172 -32.69 16.58 -16.33
N GLY A 173 -33.59 16.68 -15.35
CA GLY A 173 -34.12 17.97 -14.89
C GLY A 173 -33.04 18.83 -14.23
N MET A 174 -32.13 18.20 -13.49
CA MET A 174 -30.98 18.87 -12.86
C MET A 174 -29.97 19.35 -13.91
N TYR A 175 -29.68 18.54 -14.92
CA TYR A 175 -28.75 18.87 -16.00
C TYR A 175 -29.28 19.99 -16.90
N SER A 176 -30.54 19.90 -17.32
CA SER A 176 -31.17 20.94 -18.14
C SER A 176 -31.24 22.29 -17.43
N LEU A 177 -31.45 22.30 -16.10
CA LEU A 177 -31.37 23.52 -15.30
C LEU A 177 -29.93 24.08 -15.23
N ALA A 178 -28.93 23.21 -15.08
CA ALA A 178 -27.52 23.63 -15.09
C ALA A 178 -27.15 24.27 -16.43
N GLN A 179 -27.54 23.67 -17.56
CA GLN A 179 -27.34 24.22 -18.90
C GLN A 179 -27.99 25.60 -19.07
N LYS A 180 -29.23 25.78 -18.59
CA LYS A 180 -29.89 27.09 -18.60
C LYS A 180 -29.13 28.13 -17.78
N CYS A 181 -28.65 27.77 -16.59
CA CYS A 181 -27.86 28.67 -15.76
C CYS A 181 -26.53 29.04 -16.43
N MET A 182 -25.88 28.11 -17.13
CA MET A 182 -24.65 28.34 -17.89
C MET A 182 -24.87 29.23 -19.11
N GLN A 183 -26.02 29.12 -19.80
CA GLN A 183 -26.37 30.03 -20.90
C GLN A 183 -26.50 31.47 -20.41
N VAL A 184 -27.07 31.65 -19.22
CA VAL A 184 -27.23 32.97 -18.60
C VAL A 184 -25.90 33.49 -18.03
N LYS A 185 -25.07 32.61 -17.46
CA LYS A 185 -23.75 32.93 -16.88
C LYS A 185 -22.67 32.02 -17.47
N PRO A 186 -22.15 32.33 -18.68
CA PRO A 186 -21.19 31.49 -19.37
C PRO A 186 -19.88 31.34 -18.58
N LEU A 187 -19.31 30.14 -18.59
CA LEU A 187 -18.03 29.88 -17.94
C LEU A 187 -16.90 30.60 -18.67
N SER A 188 -16.15 31.44 -17.95
CA SER A 188 -14.95 32.08 -18.51
C SER A 188 -13.70 31.19 -18.40
N ASN A 189 -13.72 30.16 -17.54
CA ASN A 189 -12.68 29.12 -17.44
C ASN A 189 -13.31 27.82 -16.88
N THR A 190 -13.14 26.70 -17.58
CA THR A 190 -13.69 25.40 -17.16
C THR A 190 -12.74 24.72 -16.18
N HIS A 191 -12.90 25.05 -14.89
CA HIS A 191 -12.28 24.28 -13.83
C HIS A 191 -12.69 22.80 -13.94
N CYS A 192 -11.76 21.85 -13.77
CA CYS A 192 -12.00 20.41 -13.92
C CYS A 192 -13.20 19.89 -13.11
N LEU A 193 -13.34 20.37 -11.87
CA LEU A 193 -14.49 20.04 -11.01
C LEU A 193 -15.84 20.37 -11.67
N MET A 194 -15.91 21.44 -12.48
CA MET A 194 -17.14 21.80 -13.18
C MET A 194 -17.46 20.80 -14.28
N GLY A 195 -16.45 20.33 -15.03
CA GLY A 195 -16.62 19.26 -16.01
C GLY A 195 -17.12 17.98 -15.37
N LEU A 196 -16.53 17.61 -14.22
CA LEU A 196 -16.96 16.44 -13.44
C LEU A 196 -18.41 16.56 -12.96
N ILE A 197 -18.80 17.69 -12.35
CA ILE A 197 -20.16 17.93 -11.90
C ILE A 197 -21.15 17.84 -13.07
N LEU A 198 -20.82 18.41 -14.22
CA LEU A 198 -21.67 18.33 -15.41
C LEU A 198 -21.79 16.90 -15.95
N GLY A 199 -20.71 16.12 -15.92
CA GLY A 199 -20.73 14.70 -16.25
C GLY A 199 -21.67 13.91 -15.33
N ILE A 200 -21.61 14.17 -14.02
CA ILE A 200 -22.49 13.54 -13.01
C ILE A 200 -23.95 13.94 -13.25
N LEU A 201 -24.21 15.25 -13.43
CA LEU A 201 -25.58 15.74 -13.65
C LEU A 201 -26.18 15.18 -14.95
N GLY A 202 -25.36 15.05 -16.00
CA GLY A 202 -25.77 14.48 -17.28
C GLY A 202 -25.75 12.95 -17.34
N ASP A 203 -25.55 12.27 -16.20
CA ASP A 203 -25.44 10.81 -16.10
C ASP A 203 -24.49 10.17 -17.13
N ASN A 204 -23.40 10.88 -17.45
CA ASN A 204 -22.43 10.46 -18.46
C ASN A 204 -21.15 9.92 -17.81
N ILE A 205 -21.15 8.61 -17.63
CA ILE A 205 -20.06 7.84 -17.00
C ILE A 205 -18.71 8.10 -17.70
N GLU A 206 -18.68 8.13 -19.02
CA GLU A 206 -17.44 8.31 -19.77
C GLU A 206 -16.82 9.69 -19.53
N VAL A 207 -17.64 10.74 -19.50
CA VAL A 207 -17.20 12.11 -19.16
C VAL A 207 -16.69 12.17 -17.73
N VAL A 208 -17.39 11.53 -16.78
CA VAL A 208 -16.95 11.45 -15.38
C VAL A 208 -15.56 10.81 -15.28
N LEU A 209 -15.35 9.66 -15.92
CA LEU A 209 -14.06 8.97 -15.89
C LEU A 209 -12.95 9.77 -16.59
N ALA A 210 -13.25 10.41 -17.72
CA ALA A 210 -12.30 11.24 -18.43
C ALA A 210 -11.84 12.44 -17.58
N GLU A 211 -12.77 13.13 -16.90
CA GLU A 211 -12.45 14.25 -16.02
C GLU A 211 -11.70 13.82 -14.75
N CYS A 212 -12.08 12.68 -14.17
CA CYS A 212 -11.34 12.06 -13.06
C CYS A 212 -9.89 11.75 -13.46
N SER A 213 -9.69 11.16 -14.64
CA SER A 213 -8.37 10.76 -15.14
C SER A 213 -7.48 11.97 -15.41
N ARG A 214 -8.03 12.96 -16.10
CA ARG A 214 -7.32 14.19 -16.51
C ARG A 214 -6.90 15.05 -15.32
N SER A 215 -7.71 15.09 -14.26
CA SER A 215 -7.62 16.16 -13.27
C SER A 215 -7.33 15.70 -11.84
N PHE A 216 -7.62 14.44 -11.50
CA PHE A 216 -7.51 13.91 -10.14
C PHE A 216 -6.59 12.69 -10.04
N GLY A 217 -6.21 12.11 -11.19
CA GLY A 217 -5.20 11.05 -11.30
C GLY A 217 -5.74 9.63 -11.09
N PRO A 218 -4.87 8.62 -11.22
CA PRO A 218 -5.29 7.21 -11.31
C PRO A 218 -6.03 6.66 -10.10
N TRP A 219 -5.71 7.12 -8.88
CA TRP A 219 -6.41 6.71 -7.66
C TRP A 219 -7.89 7.09 -7.72
N MET A 220 -8.19 8.35 -8.10
CA MET A 220 -9.56 8.84 -8.18
C MET A 220 -10.37 8.03 -9.20
N VAL A 221 -9.80 7.71 -10.36
CA VAL A 221 -10.54 6.96 -11.40
C VAL A 221 -10.81 5.53 -10.96
N ALA A 222 -9.79 4.85 -10.39
CA ALA A 222 -9.94 3.46 -9.93
C ALA A 222 -11.09 3.30 -8.93
N HIS A 223 -11.25 4.26 -8.01
CA HIS A 223 -12.31 4.24 -7.00
C HIS A 223 -13.61 4.94 -7.44
N ALA A 224 -13.57 5.87 -8.40
CA ALA A 224 -14.78 6.44 -8.99
C ALA A 224 -15.59 5.35 -9.71
N ILE A 225 -14.93 4.36 -10.31
CA ILE A 225 -15.60 3.21 -10.93
C ILE A 225 -16.43 2.45 -9.89
N GLU A 226 -15.88 2.19 -8.70
CA GLU A 226 -16.62 1.52 -7.61
C GLU A 226 -17.86 2.31 -7.17
N LEU A 227 -17.76 3.65 -7.14
CA LEU A 227 -18.89 4.52 -6.80
C LEU A 227 -19.95 4.55 -7.91
N LEU A 228 -19.52 4.52 -9.19
CA LEU A 228 -20.42 4.58 -10.34
C LEU A 228 -21.17 3.27 -10.55
N THR A 229 -20.56 2.13 -10.22
CA THR A 229 -21.21 0.82 -10.35
C THR A 229 -22.12 0.50 -9.16
N ALA A 230 -21.96 1.18 -8.02
CA ALA A 230 -22.78 0.98 -6.82
C ALA A 230 -24.28 1.25 -7.08
N GLY A 231 -25.04 0.18 -7.36
CA GLY A 231 -26.48 0.26 -7.60
C GLY A 231 -26.89 0.72 -9.01
N ASN A 232 -25.96 0.79 -9.97
CA ASN A 232 -26.25 1.15 -11.36
C ASN A 232 -25.86 0.01 -12.32
N THR A 233 -26.85 -0.77 -12.74
CA THR A 233 -26.65 -1.92 -13.64
C THR A 233 -26.09 -1.54 -15.00
N GLN A 234 -26.43 -0.36 -15.53
CA GLN A 234 -25.92 0.08 -16.83
C GLN A 234 -24.43 0.42 -16.74
N ALA A 235 -24.03 1.11 -15.66
CA ALA A 235 -22.62 1.40 -15.39
C ALA A 235 -21.82 0.11 -15.18
N GLU A 236 -22.40 -0.86 -14.46
CA GLU A 236 -21.80 -2.16 -14.23
C GLU A 236 -21.50 -2.88 -15.56
N VAL A 237 -22.50 -2.97 -16.46
CA VAL A 237 -22.30 -3.58 -17.79
C VAL A 237 -21.23 -2.84 -18.59
N LEU A 238 -21.31 -1.51 -18.69
CA LEU A 238 -20.37 -0.70 -19.49
C LEU A 238 -18.91 -0.83 -19.03
N LEU A 239 -18.68 -0.87 -17.72
CA LEU A 239 -17.36 -0.78 -17.10
C LEU A 239 -16.68 -2.13 -16.91
N HIS A 240 -17.45 -3.22 -16.79
CA HIS A 240 -16.93 -4.58 -16.68
C HIS A 240 -16.88 -5.32 -18.02
N GLU A 241 -17.53 -4.82 -19.07
CA GLU A 241 -17.44 -5.40 -20.41
C GLU A 241 -15.99 -5.40 -20.93
N GLU A 242 -15.52 -6.58 -21.36
CA GLU A 242 -14.21 -6.76 -21.97
C GLU A 242 -14.18 -6.13 -23.37
N ARG A 243 -13.18 -5.29 -23.63
CA ARG A 243 -13.07 -4.60 -24.92
C ARG A 243 -11.85 -5.08 -25.70
N TYR A 244 -12.07 -5.49 -26.95
CA TYR A 244 -10.99 -5.98 -27.81
C TYR A 244 -9.89 -4.93 -28.07
N ASN A 245 -10.29 -3.66 -28.23
CA ASN A 245 -9.36 -2.54 -28.42
C ASN A 245 -8.50 -2.24 -27.18
N LEU A 246 -8.87 -2.76 -26.00
CA LEU A 246 -8.07 -2.69 -24.77
C LEU A 246 -7.23 -3.95 -24.56
N GLY A 247 -7.20 -4.89 -25.50
CA GLY A 247 -6.51 -6.17 -25.34
C GLY A 247 -7.32 -7.19 -24.52
N GLY A 248 -8.64 -7.10 -24.55
CA GLY A 248 -9.55 -8.05 -23.89
C GLY A 248 -9.72 -7.82 -22.39
N ILE A 249 -9.41 -6.62 -21.90
CA ILE A 249 -9.67 -6.20 -20.52
C ILE A 249 -10.83 -5.20 -20.47
N SER A 250 -11.41 -5.04 -19.28
CA SER A 250 -12.47 -4.06 -19.02
C SER A 250 -11.90 -2.66 -18.73
N ILE A 251 -12.76 -1.64 -18.72
CA ILE A 251 -12.36 -0.27 -18.31
C ILE A 251 -11.92 -0.28 -16.84
N GLU A 252 -12.64 -1.02 -16.00
CA GLU A 252 -12.30 -1.19 -14.59
C GLU A 252 -10.90 -1.80 -14.41
N GLU A 253 -10.63 -2.92 -15.08
CA GLU A 253 -9.33 -3.57 -15.00
C GLU A 253 -8.22 -2.64 -15.51
N LEU A 254 -8.44 -1.94 -16.65
CA LEU A 254 -7.49 -0.96 -17.17
C LEU A 254 -7.08 0.08 -16.11
N HIS A 255 -8.04 0.73 -15.47
CA HIS A 255 -7.74 1.80 -14.51
C HIS A 255 -7.14 1.27 -13.20
N ARG A 256 -7.55 0.08 -12.75
CA ARG A 256 -6.91 -0.61 -11.62
C ARG A 256 -5.46 -0.96 -11.92
N LEU A 257 -5.15 -1.46 -13.12
CA LEU A 257 -3.78 -1.77 -13.54
C LEU A 257 -2.93 -0.49 -13.60
N VAL A 258 -3.45 0.60 -14.16
CA VAL A 258 -2.74 1.91 -14.18
C VAL A 258 -2.46 2.39 -12.75
N TYR A 259 -3.44 2.31 -11.85
CA TYR A 259 -3.21 2.71 -10.46
C TYR A 259 -2.21 1.79 -9.74
N ALA A 260 -2.30 0.47 -9.95
CA ALA A 260 -1.35 -0.49 -9.41
C ALA A 260 0.09 -0.25 -9.91
N GLN A 261 0.27 0.19 -11.15
CA GLN A 261 1.58 0.59 -11.69
C GLN A 261 2.13 1.83 -10.97
N VAL A 262 1.30 2.83 -10.69
CA VAL A 262 1.70 4.00 -9.89
C VAL A 262 2.14 3.56 -8.49
N LEU A 263 1.35 2.71 -7.82
CA LEU A 263 1.70 2.16 -6.51
C LEU A 263 3.02 1.39 -6.53
N SER A 264 3.22 0.59 -7.57
CA SER A 264 4.42 -0.25 -7.79
C SER A 264 5.69 0.57 -7.97
N SER A 265 5.59 1.80 -8.46
CA SER A 265 6.75 2.65 -8.78
C SER A 265 7.47 3.20 -7.53
N HIS A 266 6.81 3.20 -6.37
CA HIS A 266 7.33 3.87 -5.18
C HIS A 266 7.60 2.90 -4.00
N PRO A 267 8.76 2.99 -3.31
CA PRO A 267 9.17 2.03 -2.27
C PRO A 267 8.24 1.90 -1.06
N LEU A 268 7.45 2.94 -0.74
CA LEU A 268 6.52 2.91 0.39
C LEU A 268 5.14 2.34 0.03
N THR A 269 4.78 2.31 -1.24
CA THR A 269 3.41 1.99 -1.69
C THR A 269 3.32 0.69 -2.48
N TRP A 270 4.44 0.13 -2.96
CA TRP A 270 4.42 -1.09 -3.77
C TRP A 270 3.76 -2.28 -3.05
N GLN A 271 3.81 -2.33 -1.72
CA GLN A 271 3.15 -3.38 -0.91
C GLN A 271 1.62 -3.36 -1.04
N ILE A 272 1.03 -2.24 -1.47
CA ILE A 272 -0.40 -2.10 -1.70
C ILE A 272 -0.79 -2.57 -3.11
N ALA A 273 0.13 -2.47 -4.08
CA ALA A 273 -0.13 -2.84 -5.47
C ALA A 273 -0.66 -4.28 -5.65
N PRO A 274 -0.17 -5.33 -4.93
CA PRO A 274 -0.71 -6.68 -5.02
C PRO A 274 -2.22 -6.77 -4.80
N VAL A 275 -2.79 -5.96 -3.90
CA VAL A 275 -4.24 -5.96 -3.64
C VAL A 275 -5.03 -5.59 -4.90
N TYR A 276 -4.59 -4.56 -5.62
CA TYR A 276 -5.21 -4.15 -6.87
C TYR A 276 -4.91 -5.13 -8.01
N LEU A 277 -3.68 -5.62 -8.11
CA LEU A 277 -3.29 -6.55 -9.18
C LEU A 277 -4.04 -7.87 -9.08
N THR A 278 -4.26 -8.41 -7.88
CA THR A 278 -4.99 -9.67 -7.69
C THR A 278 -6.49 -9.55 -7.96
N SER A 279 -7.05 -8.33 -7.90
CA SER A 279 -8.43 -8.07 -8.32
C SER A 279 -8.62 -8.01 -9.84
N CYS A 280 -7.53 -7.96 -10.62
CA CYS A 280 -7.56 -7.89 -12.08
C CYS A 280 -7.47 -9.31 -12.69
N THR A 281 -8.52 -9.74 -13.40
CA THR A 281 -8.68 -11.16 -13.78
C THR A 281 -7.82 -11.60 -14.96
N LYS A 282 -7.43 -10.69 -15.86
CA LYS A 282 -6.68 -11.03 -17.07
C LYS A 282 -5.18 -10.80 -16.92
N GLN A 283 -4.79 -9.56 -16.63
CA GLN A 283 -3.38 -9.14 -16.69
C GLN A 283 -2.75 -8.95 -15.31
N GLY A 284 -3.58 -8.89 -14.26
CA GLY A 284 -3.16 -8.59 -12.89
C GLY A 284 -2.07 -9.50 -12.35
N MET A 285 -2.28 -10.81 -12.44
CA MET A 285 -1.34 -11.80 -11.91
C MET A 285 0.03 -11.71 -12.58
N GLY A 286 0.09 -11.61 -13.92
CA GLY A 286 1.35 -11.49 -14.64
C GLY A 286 2.15 -10.23 -14.26
N LEU A 287 1.47 -9.10 -14.05
CA LEU A 287 2.13 -7.88 -13.56
C LEU A 287 2.60 -8.02 -12.10
N LEU A 288 1.87 -8.76 -11.27
CA LEU A 288 2.30 -9.06 -9.90
C LEU A 288 3.58 -9.88 -9.89
N GLU A 289 3.71 -10.89 -10.76
CA GLU A 289 4.95 -11.66 -10.88
C GLU A 289 6.13 -10.75 -11.23
N ILE A 290 5.96 -9.88 -12.23
CA ILE A 290 6.98 -8.92 -12.67
C ILE A 290 7.35 -7.96 -11.53
N LEU A 291 6.38 -7.48 -10.76
CA LEU A 291 6.62 -6.61 -9.60
C LEU A 291 7.49 -7.30 -8.57
N LEU A 292 7.19 -8.56 -8.24
CA LEU A 292 7.90 -9.35 -7.24
C LEU A 292 9.34 -9.64 -7.68
N TYR A 293 9.56 -9.96 -8.96
CA TYR A 293 10.91 -10.16 -9.51
C TYR A 293 11.77 -8.89 -9.51
N LYS A 294 11.17 -7.71 -9.60
CA LYS A 294 11.89 -6.43 -9.59
C LYS A 294 12.30 -5.96 -8.19
N GLN A 295 11.84 -6.62 -7.13
CA GLN A 295 12.13 -6.20 -5.77
C GLN A 295 13.61 -6.42 -5.40
N PRO A 296 14.23 -5.47 -4.66
CA PRO A 296 15.66 -5.56 -4.32
C PRO A 296 15.93 -6.68 -3.31
N VAL A 297 16.77 -7.63 -3.70
CA VAL A 297 17.18 -8.79 -2.86
C VAL A 297 18.24 -8.44 -1.81
N LEU A 298 18.74 -7.19 -1.76
CA LEU A 298 19.80 -6.77 -0.84
C LEU A 298 19.38 -6.84 0.65
N HIS A 299 18.10 -6.51 0.91
CA HIS A 299 17.56 -6.31 2.25
C HIS A 299 16.66 -7.49 2.64
N ASN A 300 17.08 -8.27 3.63
CA ASN A 300 16.36 -9.46 4.09
C ASN A 300 14.91 -9.15 4.51
N GLN A 301 14.65 -8.00 5.14
CA GLN A 301 13.30 -7.60 5.54
C GLN A 301 12.36 -7.44 4.35
N LEU A 302 12.85 -6.85 3.26
CA LEU A 302 12.05 -6.66 2.05
C LEU A 302 11.80 -8.00 1.36
N LEU A 303 12.81 -8.86 1.31
CA LEU A 303 12.69 -10.22 0.80
C LEU A 303 11.63 -11.03 1.58
N LEU A 304 11.63 -10.98 2.91
CA LEU A 304 10.61 -11.64 3.72
C LEU A 304 9.20 -11.13 3.42
N LYS A 305 9.03 -9.81 3.20
CA LYS A 305 7.74 -9.25 2.78
C LYS A 305 7.30 -9.77 1.40
N VAL A 306 8.23 -9.86 0.45
CA VAL A 306 7.96 -10.43 -0.88
C VAL A 306 7.51 -11.89 -0.77
N LEU A 307 8.19 -12.68 0.06
CA LEU A 307 7.85 -14.09 0.29
C LEU A 307 6.49 -14.24 0.98
N GLU A 308 6.14 -13.33 1.89
CA GLU A 308 4.83 -13.32 2.52
C GLU A 308 3.71 -12.96 1.52
N ILE A 309 3.96 -11.99 0.63
CA ILE A 309 3.03 -11.70 -0.49
C ILE A 309 2.88 -12.94 -1.39
N CYS A 310 3.98 -13.60 -1.75
CA CYS A 310 3.90 -14.84 -2.52
C CYS A 310 3.09 -15.92 -1.79
N ARG A 311 3.22 -16.04 -0.47
CA ARG A 311 2.47 -16.98 0.36
C ARG A 311 0.97 -16.65 0.39
N LEU A 312 0.62 -15.37 0.52
CA LEU A 312 -0.77 -14.90 0.58
C LEU A 312 -1.54 -15.15 -0.74
N TYR A 313 -0.84 -15.16 -1.87
CA TYR A 313 -1.43 -15.34 -3.20
C TYR A 313 -1.03 -16.68 -3.86
N ASP A 314 -0.55 -17.65 -3.09
CA ASP A 314 -0.19 -19.01 -3.53
C ASP A 314 0.84 -19.07 -4.69
N LEU A 315 1.78 -18.12 -4.73
CA LEU A 315 2.84 -17.98 -5.74
C LEU A 315 4.11 -18.77 -5.37
N TYR A 316 3.98 -20.08 -5.15
CA TYR A 316 5.08 -20.94 -4.69
C TYR A 316 6.27 -21.00 -5.67
N SER A 317 6.01 -21.05 -6.98
CA SER A 317 7.04 -21.09 -8.02
C SER A 317 7.91 -19.83 -8.02
N ILE A 318 7.28 -18.67 -7.85
CA ILE A 318 7.93 -17.36 -7.79
C ILE A 318 8.72 -17.25 -6.50
N SER A 319 8.12 -17.62 -5.36
CA SER A 319 8.78 -17.68 -4.06
C SER A 319 10.10 -18.47 -4.12
N SER A 320 10.07 -19.70 -4.67
CA SER A 320 11.28 -20.52 -4.87
C SER A 320 12.32 -19.83 -5.76
N THR A 321 11.88 -19.20 -6.84
CA THR A 321 12.77 -18.51 -7.79
C THR A 321 13.42 -17.28 -7.17
N ILE A 322 12.68 -16.49 -6.40
CA ILE A 322 13.19 -15.31 -5.70
C ILE A 322 14.21 -15.73 -4.63
N MET A 323 13.95 -16.77 -3.85
CA MET A 323 14.93 -17.32 -2.90
C MET A 323 16.21 -17.79 -3.61
N LYS A 324 16.10 -18.43 -4.78
CA LYS A 324 17.26 -18.81 -5.62
C LYS A 324 18.06 -17.59 -6.07
N ILE A 325 17.40 -16.53 -6.53
CA ILE A 325 18.04 -15.28 -6.95
C ILE A 325 18.76 -14.63 -5.76
N ALA A 326 18.09 -14.51 -4.61
CA ALA A 326 18.67 -13.97 -3.39
C ALA A 326 19.91 -14.77 -2.93
N GLY A 327 19.81 -16.10 -2.95
CA GLY A 327 20.91 -16.99 -2.58
C GLY A 327 22.14 -16.81 -3.47
N VAL A 328 21.95 -16.81 -4.80
CA VAL A 328 23.05 -16.55 -5.76
C VAL A 328 23.63 -15.14 -5.60
N TYR A 329 22.77 -14.14 -5.38
CA TYR A 329 23.19 -12.76 -5.17
C TYR A 329 24.08 -12.61 -3.94
N HIS A 330 23.64 -13.08 -2.77
CA HIS A 330 24.42 -13.00 -1.54
C HIS A 330 25.73 -13.77 -1.62
N TRP A 331 25.72 -14.96 -2.26
CA TRP A 331 26.93 -15.74 -2.49
C TRP A 331 27.98 -14.96 -3.30
N LYS A 332 27.58 -14.36 -4.42
CA LYS A 332 28.48 -13.57 -5.28
C LYS A 332 29.02 -12.31 -4.59
N HIS A 333 28.29 -11.74 -3.64
CA HIS A 333 28.69 -10.53 -2.91
C HIS A 333 29.37 -10.83 -1.56
N GLY A 334 29.95 -12.02 -1.38
CA GLY A 334 30.76 -12.38 -0.22
C GLY A 334 29.97 -12.75 1.04
N ARG A 335 28.63 -12.61 1.05
CA ARG A 335 27.74 -13.03 2.14
C ARG A 335 27.39 -14.51 1.99
N LYS A 336 28.41 -15.37 2.12
CA LYS A 336 28.32 -16.82 1.86
C LYS A 336 27.23 -17.51 2.68
N GLY A 337 27.15 -17.23 3.98
CA GLY A 337 26.14 -17.81 4.88
C GLY A 337 24.70 -17.52 4.46
N SER A 338 24.37 -16.25 4.23
CA SER A 338 23.06 -15.85 3.72
C SER A 338 22.77 -16.45 2.34
N GLY A 339 23.80 -16.57 1.48
CA GLY A 339 23.66 -17.22 0.18
C GLY A 339 23.23 -18.68 0.29
N VAL A 340 23.88 -19.45 1.16
CA VAL A 340 23.54 -20.86 1.40
C VAL A 340 22.19 -21.01 2.10
N PHE A 341 21.90 -20.17 3.09
CA PHE A 341 20.59 -20.14 3.75
C PHE A 341 19.44 -20.02 2.74
N TRP A 342 19.47 -19.02 1.86
CA TRP A 342 18.38 -18.83 0.89
C TRP A 342 18.31 -19.95 -0.15
N LEU A 343 19.44 -20.54 -0.55
CA LEU A 343 19.45 -21.70 -1.45
C LEU A 343 18.89 -22.97 -0.79
N GLN A 344 19.15 -23.17 0.51
CA GLN A 344 18.55 -24.25 1.30
C GLN A 344 17.04 -24.08 1.42
N GLN A 345 16.56 -22.87 1.75
CA GLN A 345 15.13 -22.57 1.79
C GLN A 345 14.46 -22.80 0.43
N ALA A 346 15.17 -22.49 -0.68
CA ALA A 346 14.69 -22.73 -2.03
C ALA A 346 14.80 -24.20 -2.51
N GLN A 347 15.37 -25.10 -1.71
CA GLN A 347 15.66 -26.50 -2.05
C GLN A 347 16.48 -26.67 -3.34
N ASP A 348 17.44 -25.77 -3.59
CA ASP A 348 18.30 -25.84 -4.78
C ASP A 348 19.54 -26.71 -4.55
N GLU A 349 19.34 -28.03 -4.49
CA GLU A 349 20.41 -29.00 -4.24
C GLU A 349 21.54 -28.92 -5.26
N VAL A 350 21.23 -28.62 -6.52
CA VAL A 350 22.23 -28.54 -7.60
C VAL A 350 23.23 -27.43 -7.31
N ARG A 351 22.77 -26.22 -6.94
CA ARG A 351 23.68 -25.11 -6.60
C ARG A 351 24.38 -25.34 -5.28
N LEU A 352 23.70 -25.89 -4.28
CA LEU A 352 24.32 -26.22 -2.99
C LEU A 352 25.46 -27.25 -3.13
N ASN A 353 25.28 -28.27 -3.97
CA ASN A 353 26.32 -29.26 -4.25
C ASN A 353 27.50 -28.65 -5.02
N LYS A 354 27.27 -27.73 -5.96
CA LYS A 354 28.37 -26.97 -6.61
C LYS A 354 29.15 -26.11 -5.62
N ILE A 355 28.45 -25.47 -4.68
CA ILE A 355 29.09 -24.72 -3.58
C ILE A 355 29.93 -25.65 -2.70
N ALA A 356 29.39 -26.81 -2.32
CA ALA A 356 30.13 -27.80 -1.55
C ALA A 356 31.38 -28.29 -2.28
N GLN A 357 31.30 -28.54 -3.60
CA GLN A 357 32.45 -28.90 -4.43
C GLN A 357 33.53 -27.82 -4.45
N GLN A 358 33.16 -26.55 -4.58
CA GLN A 358 34.12 -25.44 -4.51
C GLN A 358 34.80 -25.34 -3.13
N LEU A 359 34.06 -25.60 -2.06
CA LEU A 359 34.61 -25.61 -0.71
C LEU A 359 35.54 -26.81 -0.48
N PHE A 360 35.24 -27.97 -1.06
CA PHE A 360 36.13 -29.13 -1.00
C PHE A 360 37.50 -28.87 -1.61
N ASP A 361 37.59 -28.10 -2.71
CA ASP A 361 38.87 -27.73 -3.31
C ASP A 361 39.72 -26.84 -2.39
N PHE A 362 39.07 -26.09 -1.51
CA PHE A 362 39.72 -25.25 -0.50
C PHE A 362 40.13 -26.04 0.75
N VAL A 363 39.31 -27.00 1.18
CA VAL A 363 39.54 -27.81 2.39
C VAL A 363 40.52 -28.98 2.16
N GLY A 364 40.59 -29.52 0.95
CA GLY A 364 41.39 -30.71 0.61
C GLY A 364 42.91 -30.50 0.52
N LYS A 365 43.43 -29.29 0.78
CA LYS A 365 44.87 -29.00 0.74
C LYS A 365 45.53 -29.24 2.11
N PRO A 366 46.78 -29.75 2.16
CA PRO A 366 47.49 -29.98 3.43
C PRO A 366 47.62 -28.68 4.23
N ILE A 367 47.34 -28.79 5.53
CA ILE A 367 46.94 -27.68 6.40
C ILE A 367 48.16 -27.02 7.05
N SER A 368 48.20 -25.69 7.04
CA SER A 368 48.85 -24.86 8.07
C SER A 368 47.77 -24.40 9.05
N ASP A 369 48.08 -24.21 10.34
CA ASP A 369 47.08 -23.84 11.36
C ASP A 369 46.25 -22.59 11.01
N THR A 370 46.81 -21.69 10.20
CA THR A 370 46.15 -20.49 9.70
C THR A 370 45.06 -20.78 8.67
N SER A 371 45.20 -21.82 7.83
CA SER A 371 44.18 -22.18 6.84
C SER A 371 42.99 -22.89 7.48
N PHE A 372 43.21 -23.64 8.57
CA PHE A 372 42.16 -24.33 9.31
C PHE A 372 41.09 -23.38 9.86
N LYS A 373 41.52 -22.36 10.62
CA LYS A 373 40.61 -21.37 11.22
C LYS A 373 39.79 -20.61 10.17
N GLN A 374 40.36 -20.37 8.99
CA GLN A 374 39.69 -19.65 7.91
C GLN A 374 38.54 -20.44 7.28
N TRP A 375 38.71 -21.73 7.00
CA TRP A 375 37.61 -22.53 6.46
C TRP A 375 36.62 -23.00 7.54
N GLU A 376 37.08 -23.18 8.79
CA GLU A 376 36.23 -23.46 9.94
C GLU A 376 35.19 -22.33 10.14
N GLY A 377 35.64 -21.07 10.14
CA GLY A 377 34.75 -19.91 10.21
C GLY A 377 33.81 -19.82 9.00
N LEU A 378 34.26 -20.22 7.80
CA LEU A 378 33.40 -20.29 6.62
C LEU A 378 32.28 -21.32 6.78
N ILE A 379 32.55 -22.49 7.36
CA ILE A 379 31.55 -23.54 7.60
C ILE A 379 30.59 -23.15 8.72
N GLU A 380 31.06 -22.46 9.76
CA GLU A 380 30.17 -21.94 10.80
C GLU A 380 29.15 -20.95 10.24
N LEU A 381 29.56 -20.12 9.27
CA LEU A 381 28.65 -19.22 8.57
C LEU A 381 27.60 -19.93 7.70
N LEU A 382 27.79 -21.21 7.35
CA LEU A 382 26.84 -21.98 6.53
C LEU A 382 25.56 -22.40 7.28
N GLY A 383 25.54 -22.25 8.62
CA GLY A 383 24.40 -22.59 9.46
C GLY A 383 24.22 -24.10 9.66
N SER A 384 23.73 -24.50 10.84
CA SER A 384 23.59 -25.92 11.24
C SER A 384 22.21 -26.53 10.95
N GLU A 385 21.40 -25.90 10.10
CA GLU A 385 19.98 -26.26 9.96
C GLU A 385 19.76 -27.58 9.20
N ALA A 386 18.78 -28.36 9.68
CA ALA A 386 18.54 -29.78 9.41
C ALA A 386 18.16 -30.18 7.96
N ARG A 387 18.21 -29.27 6.99
CA ARG A 387 17.84 -29.51 5.58
C ARG A 387 19.00 -29.20 4.64
N THR A 388 20.18 -29.73 4.96
CA THR A 388 21.39 -29.51 4.18
C THR A 388 21.48 -30.48 3.01
N ALA A 389 21.84 -29.99 1.82
CA ALA A 389 22.32 -30.84 0.74
C ALA A 389 23.53 -31.67 1.23
N GLY A 390 23.60 -32.95 0.86
CA GLY A 390 24.56 -33.91 1.44
C GLY A 390 26.03 -33.47 1.41
N GLY A 391 26.43 -32.66 0.42
CA GLY A 391 27.79 -32.10 0.36
C GLY A 391 28.11 -31.09 1.47
N LEU A 392 27.14 -30.27 1.88
CA LEU A 392 27.31 -29.31 3.00
C LEU A 392 27.28 -30.04 4.34
N GLU A 393 26.44 -31.06 4.46
CA GLU A 393 26.38 -31.90 5.66
C GLU A 393 27.75 -32.57 5.93
N PHE A 394 28.40 -33.09 4.88
CA PHE A 394 29.75 -33.64 4.99
C PHE A 394 30.76 -32.59 5.48
N LEU A 395 30.69 -31.33 5.03
CA LEU A 395 31.59 -30.26 5.50
C LEU A 395 31.47 -30.01 7.01
N HIS A 396 30.24 -29.95 7.54
CA HIS A 396 30.02 -29.80 8.98
C HIS A 396 30.60 -30.98 9.76
N LYS A 397 30.31 -32.22 9.32
CA LYS A 397 30.84 -33.43 9.95
C LYS A 397 32.37 -33.51 9.86
N TYR A 398 32.96 -33.10 8.73
CA TYR A 398 34.40 -33.05 8.51
C TYR A 398 35.09 -32.05 9.44
N ARG A 399 34.50 -30.86 9.62
CA ARG A 399 34.93 -29.87 10.61
C ARG A 399 34.94 -30.44 12.02
N ASP A 400 33.83 -31.06 12.43
CA ASP A 400 33.66 -31.58 13.79
C ASP A 400 34.67 -32.70 14.10
N PHE A 401 34.92 -33.57 13.11
CA PHE A 401 35.99 -34.56 13.19
C PHE A 401 37.37 -33.93 13.37
N LYS A 402 37.71 -32.91 12.58
CA LYS A 402 39.01 -32.21 12.69
C LYS A 402 39.18 -31.47 14.03
N LYS A 403 38.13 -30.83 14.56
CA LYS A 403 38.15 -30.23 15.91
C LYS A 403 38.41 -31.31 16.97
N SER A 404 37.76 -32.47 16.85
CA SER A 404 37.97 -33.61 17.76
C SER A 404 39.41 -34.13 17.70
N LEU A 405 40.01 -34.17 16.50
CA LEU A 405 41.42 -34.55 16.31
C LEU A 405 42.39 -33.59 17.00
N GLN A 406 42.15 -32.27 16.92
CA GLN A 406 42.97 -31.26 17.63
C GLN A 406 42.89 -31.43 19.15
N GLN A 407 41.70 -31.71 19.70
CA GLN A 407 41.54 -31.93 21.15
C GLN A 407 42.32 -33.15 21.67
N VAL A 408 42.53 -34.16 20.82
CA VAL A 408 43.36 -35.33 21.14
C VAL A 408 44.85 -34.97 21.16
N GLN A 409 45.30 -34.08 20.26
CA GLN A 409 46.68 -33.59 20.22
C GLN A 409 47.03 -32.73 21.44
N ASP A 410 46.05 -32.01 22.00
CA ASP A 410 46.20 -31.14 23.18
C ASP A 410 46.13 -31.87 24.54
N GLY A 411 46.12 -33.21 24.56
CA GLY A 411 46.37 -34.00 25.79
C GLY A 411 45.16 -34.50 26.58
N LYS A 412 43.94 -34.50 26.02
CA LYS A 412 42.76 -35.15 26.64
C LYS A 412 42.60 -36.58 26.09
N ALA A 413 43.22 -37.55 26.74
CA ALA A 413 43.76 -38.70 26.02
C ALA A 413 42.72 -39.72 25.48
N ARG A 414 41.68 -40.12 26.22
CA ARG A 414 40.87 -41.30 25.82
C ARG A 414 39.45 -41.01 25.34
N GLU A 415 38.66 -40.26 26.11
CA GLU A 415 37.27 -39.96 25.73
C GLU A 415 37.18 -39.14 24.44
N ALA A 416 38.08 -38.15 24.28
CA ALA A 416 38.16 -37.37 23.04
C ALA A 416 38.63 -38.21 21.85
N ALA A 417 39.52 -39.19 22.07
CA ALA A 417 39.96 -40.11 21.02
C ALA A 417 38.83 -41.06 20.58
N GLN A 418 38.00 -41.53 21.53
CA GLN A 418 36.80 -42.32 21.24
C GLN A 418 35.80 -41.51 20.41
N GLN A 419 35.53 -40.25 20.80
CA GLN A 419 34.63 -39.36 20.08
C GLN A 419 35.13 -39.02 18.67
N ALA A 420 36.45 -38.83 18.49
CA ALA A 420 37.06 -38.58 17.18
C ALA A 420 36.91 -39.80 16.25
N ILE A 421 37.04 -41.02 16.78
CA ILE A 421 36.85 -42.26 16.03
C ILE A 421 35.39 -42.49 15.67
N GLU A 422 34.46 -42.24 16.59
CA GLU A 422 33.03 -42.31 16.29
C GLU A 422 32.66 -41.35 15.16
N SER A 423 33.20 -40.13 15.21
CA SER A 423 33.05 -39.12 14.15
C SER A 423 33.65 -39.56 12.82
N LEU A 424 34.85 -40.16 12.82
CA LEU A 424 35.49 -40.74 11.63
C LEU A 424 34.61 -41.86 11.03
N ILE A 425 34.12 -42.77 11.85
CA ILE A 425 33.29 -43.88 11.38
C ILE A 425 31.97 -43.36 10.82
N LEU A 426 31.36 -42.36 11.43
CA LEU A 426 30.13 -41.74 10.92
C LEU A 426 30.35 -41.07 9.56
N LEU A 427 31.50 -40.40 9.36
CA LEU A 427 31.92 -39.89 8.06
C LEU A 427 32.14 -41.01 7.03
N MET A 428 32.87 -42.07 7.40
CA MET A 428 33.21 -43.15 6.47
C MET A 428 32.03 -44.07 6.13
N LYS A 429 31.01 -44.15 7.00
CA LYS A 429 29.74 -44.84 6.73
C LYS A 429 28.82 -44.04 5.79
N ASN A 430 28.90 -42.71 5.81
CA ASN A 430 28.02 -41.87 5.01
C ASN A 430 28.33 -42.03 3.50
N PRO A 431 27.37 -42.46 2.66
CA PRO A 431 27.59 -42.62 1.22
C PRO A 431 27.90 -41.30 0.51
N SER A 432 27.51 -40.16 1.09
CA SER A 432 27.75 -38.82 0.54
C SER A 432 29.17 -38.29 0.80
N THR A 433 30.02 -39.03 1.52
CA THR A 433 31.41 -38.64 1.78
C THR A 433 32.24 -38.75 0.49
N PRO A 434 32.80 -37.64 -0.03
CA PRO A 434 33.50 -37.68 -1.31
C PRO A 434 34.76 -38.55 -1.26
N GLN A 435 34.96 -39.40 -2.27
CA GLN A 435 36.06 -40.38 -2.33
C GLN A 435 37.45 -39.76 -2.16
N ARG A 436 37.66 -38.54 -2.70
CA ARG A 436 38.91 -37.79 -2.55
C ARG A 436 39.33 -37.51 -1.10
N PHE A 437 38.40 -37.55 -0.14
CA PHE A 437 38.70 -37.32 1.28
C PHE A 437 38.94 -38.61 2.06
N TRP A 438 38.69 -39.80 1.51
CA TRP A 438 38.82 -41.05 2.24
C TRP A 438 40.26 -41.29 2.72
N LEU A 439 41.24 -41.13 1.83
CA LEU A 439 42.66 -41.30 2.19
C LEU A 439 43.18 -40.18 3.12
N PRO A 440 42.91 -38.88 2.87
CA PRO A 440 43.22 -37.82 3.83
C PRO A 440 42.66 -38.04 5.22
N LEU A 441 41.36 -38.37 5.34
CA LEU A 441 40.72 -38.63 6.64
C LEU A 441 41.43 -39.74 7.42
N LEU A 442 41.75 -40.85 6.74
CA LEU A 442 42.44 -41.98 7.36
C LEU A 442 43.89 -41.67 7.71
N HIS A 443 44.58 -40.90 6.87
CA HIS A 443 45.95 -40.48 7.13
C HIS A 443 46.03 -39.53 8.32
N ASP A 444 45.12 -38.56 8.42
CA ASP A 444 45.01 -37.66 9.58
C ASP A 444 44.71 -38.43 10.88
N SER A 445 44.04 -39.58 10.76
CA SER A 445 43.67 -40.45 11.88
C SER A 445 44.79 -41.42 12.29
N LEU A 446 45.98 -41.40 11.70
CA LEU A 446 47.04 -42.39 12.00
C LEU A 446 47.37 -42.50 13.49
N MET A 447 47.35 -41.38 14.22
CA MET A 447 47.54 -41.36 15.68
C MET A 447 46.44 -42.14 16.42
N LEU A 448 45.19 -42.01 15.96
CA LEU A 448 44.03 -42.73 16.51
C LEU A 448 44.06 -44.22 16.14
N LEU A 449 44.49 -44.54 14.91
CA LEU A 449 44.58 -45.92 14.43
C LEU A 449 45.67 -46.73 15.15
N ASN A 450 46.80 -46.08 15.47
CA ASN A 450 47.95 -46.67 16.17
C ASN A 450 47.93 -46.42 17.70
N TRP A 451 46.76 -46.20 18.29
CA TRP A 451 46.64 -45.88 19.71
C TRP A 451 47.31 -46.95 20.59
N GLN A 452 48.23 -46.55 21.47
CA GLN A 452 49.12 -47.51 22.15
C GLN A 452 48.43 -48.33 23.24
N GLU A 453 47.52 -47.76 24.02
CA GLU A 453 46.95 -48.45 25.20
C GLU A 453 46.06 -49.64 24.80
N ARG A 454 44.99 -49.36 24.05
CA ARG A 454 44.03 -50.35 23.53
C ARG A 454 43.53 -49.89 22.16
N PRO A 455 43.22 -50.81 21.25
CA PRO A 455 42.58 -50.48 19.99
C PRO A 455 41.23 -49.81 20.25
N LEU A 456 41.03 -48.66 19.61
CA LEU A 456 39.82 -47.87 19.74
C LEU A 456 38.74 -48.26 18.70
N LEU A 457 39.11 -49.08 17.71
CA LEU A 457 38.23 -49.61 16.66
C LEU A 457 37.93 -51.07 16.94
N ASN A 458 36.71 -51.52 16.66
CA ASN A 458 36.35 -52.93 16.68
C ASN A 458 36.56 -53.61 15.30
N VAL A 459 36.46 -54.95 15.25
CA VAL A 459 36.65 -55.73 14.00
C VAL A 459 35.76 -55.21 12.86
N SER A 460 34.50 -54.90 13.15
CA SER A 460 33.54 -54.43 12.14
C SER A 460 33.89 -53.06 11.56
N GLN A 461 34.37 -52.14 12.40
CA GLN A 461 34.80 -50.79 12.01
C GLN A 461 36.12 -50.85 11.24
N THR A 462 37.08 -51.67 11.69
CA THR A 462 38.35 -51.85 10.99
C THR A 462 38.14 -52.45 9.60
N ASN A 463 37.24 -53.44 9.46
CA ASN A 463 36.85 -54.00 8.17
C ASN A 463 36.15 -52.99 7.25
N LEU A 464 35.30 -52.12 7.80
CA LEU A 464 34.68 -51.03 7.02
C LEU A 464 35.75 -50.10 6.41
N LEU A 465 36.74 -49.69 7.20
CA LEU A 465 37.80 -48.79 6.72
C LEU A 465 38.72 -49.49 5.71
N LEU A 466 39.04 -50.77 5.92
CA LEU A 466 39.79 -51.59 4.97
C LEU A 466 39.05 -51.74 3.62
N ASN A 467 37.75 -51.99 3.65
CA ASN A 467 36.92 -52.06 2.44
C ASN A 467 36.94 -50.72 1.68
N LYS A 468 36.83 -49.58 2.38
CA LYS A 468 36.92 -48.25 1.75
C LYS A 468 38.29 -47.98 1.12
N LEU A 469 39.38 -48.44 1.73
CA LEU A 469 40.71 -48.37 1.12
C LEU A 469 40.86 -49.28 -0.10
N GLN A 470 40.23 -50.44 -0.08
CA GLN A 470 40.20 -51.35 -1.20
C GLN A 470 39.44 -50.71 -2.38
N ASP A 471 38.25 -50.17 -2.12
CA ASP A 471 37.46 -49.41 -3.11
C ASP A 471 38.26 -48.24 -3.69
N LEU A 472 39.00 -47.50 -2.85
CA LEU A 472 39.87 -46.41 -3.29
C LEU A 472 41.01 -46.89 -4.20
N SER A 473 41.58 -48.06 -3.91
CA SER A 473 42.63 -48.63 -4.76
C SER A 473 42.13 -49.06 -6.14
N ILE A 474 40.86 -49.46 -6.24
CA ILE A 474 40.20 -49.75 -7.51
C ILE A 474 39.87 -48.43 -8.23
N ALA A 475 39.36 -47.43 -7.51
CA ALA A 475 39.01 -46.13 -8.07
C ALA A 475 40.23 -45.38 -8.66
N ARG A 476 41.43 -45.57 -8.09
CA ARG A 476 42.70 -45.03 -8.64
C ARG A 476 43.03 -45.50 -10.05
N LEU A 477 42.44 -46.59 -10.51
CA LEU A 477 42.64 -47.11 -11.86
C LEU A 477 41.73 -46.43 -12.90
N LEU A 478 40.80 -45.59 -12.46
CA LEU A 478 39.88 -44.87 -13.34
C LEU A 478 40.51 -43.55 -13.83
N PRO A 479 40.24 -43.14 -15.09
CA PRO A 479 40.87 -41.97 -15.70
C PRO A 479 40.48 -40.62 -15.05
N ASP A 480 39.33 -40.55 -14.38
CA ASP A 480 38.82 -39.32 -13.75
C ASP A 480 39.23 -39.19 -12.26
N TYR A 481 40.14 -40.03 -11.78
CA TYR A 481 40.56 -40.02 -10.37
C TYR A 481 41.47 -38.83 -10.06
N VAL A 482 41.07 -37.99 -9.11
CA VAL A 482 41.89 -36.90 -8.58
C VAL A 482 42.67 -37.41 -7.36
N GLU A 483 43.99 -37.45 -7.48
CA GLU A 483 44.86 -37.89 -6.41
C GLU A 483 44.95 -36.86 -5.29
N ALA A 484 44.86 -37.33 -4.04
CA ALA A 484 45.01 -36.48 -2.87
C ALA A 484 46.47 -36.04 -2.71
N ASP A 485 46.67 -34.79 -2.31
CA ASP A 485 47.98 -34.15 -2.18
C ASP A 485 48.68 -34.63 -0.88
N LEU A 486 49.10 -35.89 -0.88
CA LEU A 486 49.67 -36.62 0.25
C LEU A 486 50.96 -37.35 -0.14
N PRO A 487 51.86 -37.65 0.82
CA PRO A 487 53.05 -38.45 0.55
C PRO A 487 52.69 -39.80 -0.09
N THR A 488 53.51 -40.27 -1.03
CA THR A 488 53.31 -41.58 -1.71
C THR A 488 53.25 -42.77 -0.72
N GLN A 489 53.80 -42.60 0.48
CA GLN A 489 53.78 -43.57 1.57
C GLN A 489 52.50 -43.55 2.43
N ALA A 490 51.63 -42.56 2.27
CA ALA A 490 50.43 -42.38 3.11
C ALA A 490 49.51 -43.61 3.07
N LEU A 491 49.25 -44.15 1.88
CA LEU A 491 48.39 -45.32 1.71
C LEU A 491 48.98 -46.59 2.34
N GLY A 492 50.31 -46.76 2.24
CA GLY A 492 51.02 -47.86 2.91
C GLY A 492 50.94 -47.76 4.43
N SER A 493 51.13 -46.54 4.95
CA SER A 493 51.10 -46.25 6.39
C SER A 493 49.72 -46.52 7.00
N VAL A 494 48.65 -46.09 6.32
CA VAL A 494 47.28 -46.34 6.76
C VAL A 494 46.94 -47.83 6.72
N ARG A 495 47.33 -48.55 5.64
CA ARG A 495 47.10 -50.01 5.55
C ARG A 495 47.81 -50.76 6.67
N LEU A 496 49.04 -50.39 6.99
CA LEU A 496 49.80 -50.97 8.08
C LEU A 496 49.13 -50.70 9.43
N ALA A 497 48.68 -49.46 9.67
CA ALA A 497 48.00 -49.09 10.91
C ALA A 497 46.70 -49.88 11.12
N LEU A 498 45.88 -50.02 10.08
CA LEU A 498 44.64 -50.80 10.16
C LEU A 498 44.90 -52.31 10.31
N ALA A 499 45.89 -52.86 9.62
CA ALA A 499 46.27 -54.28 9.78
C ALA A 499 46.80 -54.57 11.19
N THR A 500 47.61 -53.66 11.73
CA THR A 500 48.13 -53.75 13.10
C THR A 500 47.00 -53.64 14.13
N ASN A 501 46.07 -52.71 13.92
CA ASN A 501 44.89 -52.56 14.77
C ASN A 501 44.02 -53.83 14.73
N LEU A 502 43.72 -54.36 13.54
CA LEU A 502 42.97 -55.60 13.38
C LEU A 502 43.62 -56.78 14.13
N GLY A 503 44.94 -56.94 13.98
CA GLY A 503 45.69 -57.97 14.70
C GLY A 503 45.62 -57.82 16.22
N ARG A 504 45.67 -56.59 16.73
CA ARG A 504 45.54 -56.30 18.17
C ARG A 504 44.13 -56.54 18.69
N VAL A 505 43.10 -56.17 17.94
CA VAL A 505 41.69 -56.38 18.33
C VAL A 505 41.38 -57.88 18.41
N ILE A 506 41.85 -58.68 17.44
CA ILE A 506 41.64 -60.14 17.43
C ILE A 506 42.35 -60.83 18.62
N LEU A 507 43.41 -60.25 19.15
CA LEU A 507 44.13 -60.77 20.33
C LEU A 507 43.51 -60.32 21.67
N GLU A 508 42.65 -59.30 21.65
CA GLU A 508 41.94 -58.77 22.82
C GLU A 508 40.49 -59.29 22.93
N GLU A 509 39.90 -59.78 21.82
CA GLU A 509 38.68 -60.62 21.79
C GLU A 509 38.99 -62.07 22.20
#